data_AF-A0A251STR0-F1
#
_entry.id   AF-A0A251STR0-F1
#
_cell.length_a   1.000
_cell.length_b   1.000
_cell.length_c   1.000
_cell.angle_alpha   90.00
_cell.angle_beta   90.00
_cell.angle_gamma   90.00
#
_symmetry.space_group_name_H-M   'P 1'
#
loop_
_entity.id
_entity.type
_entity.pdbx_description
1 polymer ?
#
loop_
_entity_poly.entity_id
_entity_poly.type
_entity_poly.pdbx_seq_one_letter_code
_entity_poly.pdbx_strand_id
1 'polypeptide(L)' 'MIPRKSTEDRVVAGYHIQANTTIFINVWALDRDPNHWENPLAFRPERFEENQMDVRGQHFELLPFGSGRRMCPGTSLGL' A
#
# COMPACT_ATOMS: atom_id res chain seq x y z
N MET A 1 0.74 7.88 -4.31
CA MET A 1 -0.73 7.93 -4.26
C MET A 1 -1.28 7.17 -5.44
N ILE A 2 -2.13 6.17 -5.22
CA ILE A 2 -2.66 5.29 -6.29
C ILE A 2 -4.18 5.50 -6.36
N PRO A 3 -4.72 6.17 -7.41
CA PRO A 3 -6.15 6.35 -7.55
C PRO A 3 -6.82 5.02 -7.92
N ARG A 4 -7.93 4.73 -7.26
CA ARG A 4 -8.88 3.66 -7.60
C ARG A 4 -10.27 4.26 -7.74
N LYS A 5 -11.18 3.55 -8.39
CA LYS A 5 -12.56 3.97 -8.54
C LYS A 5 -13.48 2.85 -8.08
N SER A 6 -14.43 3.15 -7.21
CA SER A 6 -15.46 2.16 -6.84
C SER A 6 -16.35 1.87 -8.05
N THR A 7 -16.62 0.59 -8.32
CA THR A 7 -17.51 0.17 -9.41
C THR A 7 -18.96 0.04 -8.97
N GLU A 8 -19.19 -0.12 -7.68
CA GLU A 8 -20.49 -0.30 -7.05
C GLU A 8 -20.52 0.38 -5.67
N ASP A 9 -21.70 0.48 -5.09
CA ASP A 9 -21.86 0.90 -3.70
C ASP A 9 -21.32 -0.20 -2.78
N ARG A 10 -20.51 0.18 -1.79
CA ARG A 10 -19.88 -0.78 -0.88
C ARG A 10 -19.71 -0.20 0.52
N VAL A 11 -19.94 -1.03 1.54
CA VAL A 11 -19.57 -0.69 2.92
C VAL A 11 -18.16 -1.23 3.21
N VAL A 12 -17.27 -0.36 3.68
CA VAL A 12 -15.90 -0.70 4.10
C VAL A 12 -15.65 -0.12 5.48
N ALA A 13 -15.28 -0.98 6.44
CA ALA A 13 -15.08 -0.58 7.84
C ALA A 13 -16.24 0.25 8.45
N GLY A 14 -17.48 -0.05 8.03
CA GLY A 14 -18.69 0.67 8.45
C GLY A 14 -19.00 1.95 7.66
N TYR A 15 -18.12 2.41 6.79
CA TYR A 15 -18.33 3.57 5.92
C TYR A 15 -18.97 3.18 4.60
N HIS A 16 -19.98 3.93 4.16
CA HIS A 16 -20.60 3.74 2.85
C HIS A 16 -19.82 4.48 1.76
N ILE A 17 -19.25 3.73 0.82
CA ILE A 17 -18.54 4.22 -0.36
C ILE A 17 -19.46 4.05 -1.56
N GLN A 18 -19.89 5.16 -2.15
CA GLN A 18 -20.75 5.15 -3.34
C GLN A 18 -19.98 4.68 -4.58
N ALA A 19 -20.69 4.08 -5.54
CA ALA A 19 -20.19 3.82 -6.87
C ALA A 19 -19.59 5.10 -7.47
N ASN A 20 -18.56 4.92 -8.29
CA ASN A 20 -17.79 6.00 -8.91
C ASN A 20 -16.95 6.88 -7.97
N THR A 21 -16.93 6.64 -6.66
CA THR A 21 -16.03 7.33 -5.74
C THR A 21 -14.57 7.10 -6.13
N THR A 22 -13.77 8.17 -6.20
CA THR A 22 -12.32 8.08 -6.33
C THR A 22 -11.70 7.81 -4.96
N ILE A 23 -10.96 6.72 -4.86
CA ILE A 23 -10.29 6.26 -3.64
C ILE A 23 -8.80 6.49 -3.83
N PHE A 24 -8.16 7.15 -2.87
CA PHE A 24 -6.71 7.36 -2.87
C PHE A 24 -6.07 6.51 -1.78
N ILE A 25 -5.17 5.61 -2.19
CA ILE A 25 -4.32 4.88 -1.25
C ILE A 25 -3.12 5.77 -0.92
N ASN A 26 -3.02 6.21 0.34
CA ASN A 26 -1.95 7.06 0.83
C ASN A 26 -0.72 6.24 1.24
N VAL A 27 -0.04 5.66 0.24
CA VAL A 27 1.19 4.86 0.45
C VAL A 27 2.25 5.65 1.21
N TRP A 28 2.37 6.95 0.98
CA TRP A 28 3.35 7.80 1.68
C TRP A 28 3.17 7.80 3.21
N ALA A 29 1.92 7.81 3.67
CA ALA A 29 1.60 7.74 5.09
C ALA A 29 1.79 6.32 5.64
N LEU A 30 1.44 5.27 4.89
CA LEU A 30 1.65 3.87 5.28
C LEU A 30 3.14 3.58 5.51
N ASP A 31 4.00 3.96 4.56
CA ASP A 31 5.45 3.76 4.65
C ASP A 31 6.10 4.55 5.81
N ARG A 32 5.34 5.47 6.45
CA ARG A 32 5.81 6.34 7.53
C ARG A 32 5.02 6.21 8.83
N ASP A 33 4.13 5.23 8.92
CA ASP A 33 3.30 5.04 10.10
C ASP A 33 4.12 4.43 11.25
N PRO A 34 4.29 5.14 12.40
CA PRO A 34 5.04 4.62 13.53
C PRO A 34 4.40 3.39 14.19
N ASN A 35 3.12 3.09 13.92
CA ASN A 35 2.47 1.87 14.41
C ASN A 35 2.95 0.61 13.67
N HIS A 36 3.50 0.77 12.46
CA HIS A 36 3.96 -0.32 11.60
C HIS A 36 5.48 -0.30 11.41
N TRP A 37 6.12 0.87 11.50
CA TRP A 37 7.54 1.07 11.23
C TRP A 37 8.25 1.71 12.42
N GLU A 38 9.23 1.01 13.00
CA GLU A 38 10.10 1.61 14.01
C GLU A 38 11.02 2.65 13.35
N ASN A 39 11.05 3.87 13.92
CA ASN A 39 11.80 5.01 13.36
C ASN A 39 11.48 5.21 11.84
N PRO A 40 10.22 5.53 11.48
CA PRO A 40 9.74 5.51 10.10
C PRO A 40 10.43 6.51 9.17
N LEU A 41 11.01 7.58 9.73
CA LEU A 41 11.69 8.62 8.97
C LEU A 41 13.19 8.36 8.81
N ALA A 42 13.74 7.37 9.53
CA ALA A 42 15.15 7.00 9.43
C ALA A 42 15.37 6.07 8.23
N PHE A 43 16.38 6.37 7.42
CA PHE A 43 16.87 5.42 6.42
C PHE A 43 17.60 4.28 7.14
N ARG A 44 16.92 3.13 7.29
CA ARG A 44 17.45 1.91 7.93
C ARG A 44 17.13 0.68 7.07
N PRO A 45 17.96 0.34 6.06
CA PRO A 45 17.74 -0.82 5.20
C PRO A 45 17.68 -2.16 5.97
N GLU A 46 18.36 -2.25 7.10
CA GLU A 46 18.50 -3.46 7.93
C GLU A 46 17.12 -4.01 8.36
N ARG A 47 16.10 -3.14 8.49
CA ARG A 47 14.73 -3.54 8.83
C ARG A 47 14.11 -4.55 7.86
N PHE A 48 14.58 -4.58 6.61
CA PHE A 48 14.12 -5.52 5.58
C PHE A 48 14.92 -6.82 5.56
N GLU A 49 16.05 -6.88 6.25
CA GLU A 49 16.79 -8.13 6.50
C GLU A 49 16.24 -8.85 7.73
N GLU A 50 15.84 -8.07 8.75
CA GLU A 50 15.26 -8.56 10.01
C GLU A 50 13.84 -9.13 9.84
N ASN A 51 13.09 -8.67 8.82
CA ASN A 51 11.72 -9.08 8.56
C ASN A 51 11.58 -9.66 7.15
N GLN A 52 10.93 -10.82 7.01
CA GLN A 52 10.68 -11.47 5.71
C GLN A 52 9.54 -10.81 4.92
N MET A 53 9.62 -9.49 4.72
CA MET A 53 8.63 -8.73 3.97
C MET A 53 8.95 -8.75 2.47
N ASP A 54 7.91 -8.73 1.64
CA ASP A 54 8.04 -8.62 0.20
C ASP A 54 7.41 -7.32 -0.34
N VAL A 55 7.83 -6.93 -1.53
CA VAL A 55 7.29 -5.78 -2.25
C VAL A 55 6.23 -6.18 -3.28
N ARG A 56 5.76 -7.43 -3.24
CA ARG A 56 4.81 -8.01 -4.21
C ARG A 56 3.36 -7.77 -3.80
N GLY A 57 3.13 -6.75 -2.97
CA GLY A 57 1.83 -6.24 -2.58
C GLY A 57 0.98 -7.19 -1.73
N GLN A 58 1.62 -8.13 -1.04
CA GLN A 58 0.98 -8.97 -0.01
C GLN A 58 1.17 -8.40 1.41
N HIS A 59 2.17 -7.54 1.60
CA HIS A 59 2.43 -6.80 2.83
C HIS A 59 1.86 -5.38 2.68
N PHE A 60 0.76 -5.06 3.35
CA PHE A 60 0.01 -3.81 3.11
C PHE A 60 0.66 -2.58 3.73
N GLU A 61 1.57 -2.79 4.68
CA GLU A 61 2.47 -1.82 5.26
C GLU A 61 3.59 -1.39 4.30
N LEU A 62 3.85 -2.15 3.22
CA LEU A 62 4.89 -1.89 2.21
C LEU A 62 4.35 -2.09 0.77
N LEU A 63 3.91 -1.01 0.13
CA LEU A 63 3.24 -1.06 -1.18
C LEU A 63 3.93 -0.24 -2.30
N PRO A 64 5.25 -0.35 -2.52
CA PRO A 64 5.96 0.45 -3.51
C PRO A 64 5.48 0.19 -4.95
N PHE A 65 5.02 -1.02 -5.23
CA PHE A 65 4.46 -1.43 -6.53
C PHE A 65 2.93 -1.58 -6.51
N GLY A 66 2.28 -1.14 -5.42
CA GLY A 66 0.84 -1.32 -5.22
C GLY A 66 0.43 -2.76 -4.95
N SER A 67 -0.88 -3.05 -5.05
CA SER A 67 -1.45 -4.38 -4.80
C SER A 67 -2.70 -4.68 -5.65
N GLY A 68 -3.08 -5.95 -5.68
CA GLY A 68 -4.29 -6.47 -6.32
C GLY A 68 -4.27 -6.39 -7.85
N ARG A 69 -5.46 -6.32 -8.46
CA ARG A 69 -5.66 -6.40 -9.93
C ARG A 69 -4.90 -5.36 -10.78
N ARG A 70 -4.37 -4.30 -10.16
CA ARG A 70 -3.68 -3.20 -10.83
C ARG A 70 -2.31 -2.92 -10.18
N MET A 71 -1.68 -3.95 -9.64
CA MET A 71 -0.29 -3.90 -9.21
C MET A 71 0.62 -3.58 -10.41
N CYS A 72 1.76 -2.95 -10.16
CA CYS A 72 2.72 -2.58 -11.19
C CYS A 72 3.16 -3.82 -12.00
N PRO A 73 2.91 -3.87 -13.32
CA PRO A 73 3.37 -4.99 -14.14
C PRO A 73 4.89 -5.01 -14.32
N GLY A 74 5.57 -3.88 -14.06
CA GLY A 74 7.03 -3.75 -14.13
C GLY A 74 7.78 -4.19 -12.87
N THR A 75 7.11 -4.77 -11.87
CA THR A 75 7.73 -5.15 -10.59
C THR A 75 8.95 -6.04 -10.80
N SER A 76 8.90 -7.03 -11.70
CA SER A 76 10.01 -7.93 -11.98
C SER A 76 11.15 -7.31 -12.80
N LEU A 77 10.91 -6.17 -13.46
CA LEU A 77 11.94 -5.44 -14.20
C LEU A 77 12.64 -4.41 -13.29
N GLY A 78 11.91 -3.87 -12.32
CA GLY A 78 12.43 -2.89 -11.37
C GLY A 78 13.14 -3.49 -10.15
N LEU A 79 13.11 -4.81 -9.99
CA LEU A 79 13.82 -5.58 -8.97
C LEU A 79 14.93 -6.38 -9.62
#